data_AF-A0A9D7CU79-F1
#
_entry.id   AF-A0A9D7CU79-F1
#
_cell.length_a   1.000
_cell.length_b   1.000
_cell.length_c   1.000
_cell.angle_alpha   90.00
_cell.angle_beta   90.00
_cell.angle_gamma   90.00
#
_symmetry.space_group_name_H-M   'P 1'
#
loop_
_entity.id
_entity.type
_entity.pdbx_description
1 polymer ?
#
loop_
_entity_poly.entity_id
_entity_poly.type
_entity_poly.pdbx_seq_one_letter_code
_entity_poly.pdbx_strand_id
1 'polypeptide(L)'
;MRDELAQLRDALVARSAAENGIDFDAFGDAVTAVFVTAAEIEELIVSFEERGGALRMPPVGGGMDRLRQVLVAARGLRQSLGRRPSIEELAKETGLAFGVVRAALSLGSVMGR
;
A
#
# COMPACT_ATOMS: atom_id res chain seq x y z
N MET A 1 -23.61 12.51 0.51
CA MET A 1 -22.99 11.21 0.18
C MET A 1 -24.04 10.16 -0.16
N ARG A 2 -23.82 9.35 -1.21
CA ARG A 2 -24.68 8.21 -1.61
C ARG A 2 -24.63 7.08 -0.58
N ASP A 3 -25.69 6.26 -0.48
CA ASP A 3 -25.79 5.17 0.51
C ASP A 3 -24.66 4.13 0.37
N GLU A 4 -24.27 3.79 -0.85
CA GLU A 4 -23.16 2.86 -1.14
C GLU A 4 -21.82 3.38 -0.57
N LEU A 5 -21.56 4.68 -0.71
CA LEU A 5 -20.37 5.33 -0.18
C LEU A 5 -20.41 5.46 1.35
N ALA A 6 -21.60 5.63 1.92
CA ALA A 6 -21.80 5.60 3.36
C ALA A 6 -21.47 4.22 3.95
N GLN A 7 -21.90 3.15 3.28
CA GLN A 7 -21.56 1.77 3.68
C GLN A 7 -20.06 1.50 3.54
N LEU A 8 -19.45 1.93 2.44
CA LEU A 8 -18.02 1.81 2.21
C LEU A 8 -17.22 2.54 3.29
N ARG A 9 -17.57 3.79 3.60
CA ARG A 9 -16.97 4.57 4.68
C ARG A 9 -17.05 3.82 6.01
N ASP A 10 -18.21 3.29 6.36
CA ASP A 10 -18.41 2.64 7.67
C ASP A 10 -17.60 1.34 7.77
N ALA A 11 -17.48 0.59 6.67
CA ALA A 11 -16.57 -0.54 6.57
C ALA A 11 -15.09 -0.11 6.72
N LEU A 12 -14.69 0.99 6.08
CA LEU A 12 -13.33 1.54 6.18
C LEU A 12 -13.02 2.02 7.61
N VAL A 13 -13.95 2.68 8.29
CA VAL A 13 -13.78 3.12 9.68
C VAL A 13 -13.63 1.92 10.61
N ALA A 14 -14.48 0.89 10.47
CA ALA A 14 -14.37 -0.33 11.27
C ALA A 14 -13.02 -1.03 11.06
N ARG A 15 -12.57 -1.10 9.81
CA ARG A 15 -11.27 -1.67 9.45
C ARG A 15 -10.11 -0.84 10.01
N SER A 16 -10.18 0.49 9.90
CA SER A 16 -9.21 1.42 10.46
C SER A 16 -9.10 1.26 11.98
N ALA A 17 -10.22 1.10 12.69
CA ALA A 17 -10.21 0.85 14.12
C ALA A 17 -9.55 -0.50 14.48
N ALA A 18 -9.80 -1.55 13.70
CA ALA A 18 -9.20 -2.87 13.93
C ALA A 18 -7.69 -2.90 13.64
N GLU A 19 -7.25 -2.16 12.62
CA GLU A 19 -5.86 -2.20 12.15
C GLU A 19 -4.99 -1.07 12.74
N ASN A 20 -5.59 -0.10 13.46
CA ASN A 20 -4.97 1.16 13.93
C ASN A 20 -4.62 2.14 12.79
N GLY A 21 -5.52 2.25 11.81
CA GLY A 21 -5.35 3.02 10.57
C GLY A 21 -5.30 2.14 9.33
N ILE A 22 -5.58 2.70 8.16
CA ILE A 22 -5.44 2.05 6.85
C ILE A 22 -4.54 2.91 5.96
N ASP A 23 -3.80 2.32 5.02
CA ASP A 23 -2.97 3.09 4.08
C ASP A 23 -3.76 3.53 2.83
N PHE A 24 -3.14 4.40 2.03
CA PHE A 24 -3.73 4.92 0.79
C PHE A 24 -3.97 3.85 -0.27
N ASP A 25 -3.16 2.78 -0.28
CA ASP A 25 -3.34 1.67 -1.21
C ASP A 25 -4.60 0.87 -0.85
N ALA A 26 -4.76 0.51 0.43
CA ALA A 26 -5.95 -0.18 0.93
C ALA A 26 -7.22 0.67 0.80
N PHE A 27 -7.12 1.99 0.95
CA PHE A 27 -8.21 2.92 0.69
C PHE A 27 -8.56 2.95 -0.82
N GLY A 28 -7.56 3.05 -1.70
CA GLY A 28 -7.75 3.04 -3.15
C GLY A 28 -8.34 1.73 -3.66
N ASP A 29 -7.89 0.59 -3.15
CA ASP A 29 -8.44 -0.74 -3.47
C ASP A 29 -9.93 -0.85 -3.07
N ALA A 30 -10.32 -0.31 -1.92
CA ALA A 30 -11.70 -0.33 -1.47
C ALA A 30 -12.60 0.59 -2.32
N VAL A 31 -12.05 1.72 -2.78
CA VAL A 31 -12.75 2.71 -3.57
C VAL A 31 -12.89 2.30 -5.05
N THR A 32 -11.91 1.57 -5.61
CA THR A 32 -11.99 1.05 -6.99
C THR A 32 -13.10 0.03 -7.22
N ALA A 33 -13.64 -0.57 -6.16
CA ALA A 33 -14.81 -1.44 -6.23
C ALA A 33 -16.13 -0.69 -6.50
N VAL A 34 -16.13 0.65 -6.43
CA VAL A 34 -17.29 1.52 -6.62
C VAL A 34 -16.98 2.57 -7.68
N PHE A 35 -17.94 2.88 -8.57
CA PHE A 35 -17.77 3.99 -9.50
C PHE A 35 -17.87 5.32 -8.75
N VAL A 36 -16.72 5.96 -8.55
CA VAL A 36 -16.60 7.22 -7.81
C VAL A 36 -15.96 8.32 -8.65
N THR A 37 -16.45 9.54 -8.45
CA THR A 37 -15.85 10.76 -9.00
C THR A 37 -14.84 11.36 -8.02
N ALA A 38 -13.99 12.28 -8.48
CA ALA A 38 -13.02 12.96 -7.62
C ALA A 38 -13.67 13.69 -6.44
N ALA A 39 -14.82 14.35 -6.66
CA ALA A 39 -15.57 15.05 -5.61
C ALA A 39 -16.10 14.09 -4.54
N GLU A 40 -16.51 12.88 -4.94
CA GLU A 40 -17.00 11.86 -4.02
C GLU A 40 -15.88 11.20 -3.23
N ILE A 41 -14.69 11.07 -3.82
CA ILE A 41 -13.49 10.63 -3.10
C ILE A 41 -13.14 11.64 -2.00
N GLU A 42 -13.19 12.93 -2.31
CA GLU A 42 -12.93 13.99 -1.33
C GLU A 42 -13.99 13.98 -0.20
N GLU A 43 -15.27 13.89 -0.54
CA GLU A 43 -16.36 13.75 0.44
C GLU A 43 -16.18 12.50 1.32
N LEU A 44 -15.75 11.38 0.72
CA LEU A 44 -15.52 10.12 1.42
C LEU A 44 -14.34 10.22 2.40
N ILE A 45 -13.23 10.85 1.99
CA ILE A 45 -12.05 11.07 2.85
C ILE A 45 -12.43 11.93 4.05
N VAL A 46 -13.08 13.08 3.80
CA VAL A 46 -13.52 13.97 4.89
C VAL A 46 -14.44 13.25 5.86
N SER A 47 -15.46 12.55 5.35
CA SER A 47 -16.41 11.82 6.21
C SER A 47 -15.78 10.64 6.96
N PHE A 48 -14.76 10.00 6.37
CA PHE A 48 -14.00 8.93 7.01
C PHE A 48 -13.17 9.46 8.18
N GLU A 49 -12.46 10.58 8.00
CA GLU A 49 -11.65 11.21 9.05
C GLU A 49 -12.51 11.79 10.19
N GLU A 50 -13.62 12.45 9.86
CA GLU A 50 -14.59 12.97 10.85
C GLU A 50 -15.15 11.88 11.77
N ARG A 51 -15.21 10.63 11.28
CA ARG A 51 -15.69 9.46 12.05
C ARG A 51 -14.57 8.74 12.80
N GLY A 52 -13.37 9.32 12.87
CA GLY A 52 -12.23 8.75 13.58
C GLY A 52 -11.45 7.72 12.75
N GLY A 53 -11.72 7.61 11.46
CA GLY A 53 -10.87 6.87 10.54
C GLY A 53 -9.50 7.54 10.40
N ALA A 54 -8.44 6.73 10.43
CA ALA A 54 -7.07 7.22 10.23
C ALA A 54 -6.51 6.69 8.90
N LEU A 55 -6.18 7.60 7.98
CA LEU A 55 -5.39 7.31 6.79
C LEU A 55 -3.91 7.46 7.13
N ARG A 56 -3.18 6.34 7.09
CA ARG A 56 -1.72 6.36 7.22
C ARG A 56 -1.14 6.70 5.87
N MET A 57 -0.50 7.86 5.78
CA MET A 57 0.45 8.06 4.69
C MET A 57 1.54 6.99 4.82
N PRO A 58 1.81 6.19 3.77
CA PRO A 58 3.06 5.45 3.73
C PRO A 58 4.19 6.48 3.88
N PRO A 59 5.30 6.16 4.58
CA PRO A 59 6.31 7.17 4.87
C PRO A 59 6.81 7.76 3.54
N VAL A 60 6.45 9.02 3.31
CA VAL A 60 6.85 9.84 2.18
C VAL A 60 8.33 10.13 2.36
N GLY A 61 9.16 9.53 1.50
CA GLY A 61 10.62 9.51 1.65
C GLY A 61 11.10 8.13 2.08
N GLY A 62 11.72 7.40 1.14
CA GLY A 62 12.23 6.06 1.39
C GLY A 62 12.07 5.10 0.22
N GLY A 63 11.48 5.52 -0.91
CA GLY A 63 11.40 4.67 -2.11
C GLY A 63 12.78 4.16 -2.56
N MET A 64 13.80 5.02 -2.50
CA MET A 64 15.19 4.65 -2.80
C MET A 64 15.82 3.76 -1.72
N ASP A 65 15.50 3.98 -0.44
CA ASP A 65 16.03 3.14 0.64
C ASP A 65 15.40 1.76 0.66
N ARG A 66 14.09 1.67 0.41
CA ARG A 66 13.36 0.42 0.22
C ARG A 66 13.82 -0.31 -1.04
N LEU A 67 14.04 0.41 -2.15
CA LEU A 67 14.67 -0.17 -3.34
C LEU A 67 16.05 -0.73 -3.02
N ARG A 68 16.92 0.03 -2.32
CA ARG A 68 18.24 -0.43 -1.90
C ARG A 68 18.13 -1.68 -1.03
N GLN A 69 17.24 -1.69 -0.05
CA GLN A 69 17.00 -2.82 0.84
C GLN A 69 16.53 -4.07 0.07
N VAL A 70 15.54 -3.92 -0.82
CA VAL A 70 15.02 -5.01 -1.67
C VAL A 70 16.08 -5.55 -2.62
N LEU A 71 16.92 -4.69 -3.21
CA LEU A 71 18.01 -5.13 -4.10
C LEU A 71 19.12 -5.88 -3.34
N VAL A 72 19.45 -5.45 -2.13
CA VAL A 72 20.42 -6.15 -1.26
C VAL A 72 19.89 -7.52 -0.89
N ALA A 73 18.64 -7.61 -0.40
CA ALA A 73 17.98 -8.88 -0.09
C ALA A 73 17.89 -9.80 -1.30
N ALA A 74 17.55 -9.26 -2.48
CA ALA A 74 17.46 -10.04 -3.72
C ALA A 74 18.82 -10.64 -4.13
N ARG A 75 19.92 -9.91 -3.94
CA ARG A 75 21.27 -10.44 -4.21
C ARG A 75 21.64 -11.53 -3.21
N GLY A 76 21.38 -11.32 -1.92
CA GLY A 76 21.66 -12.31 -0.87
C GLY A 76 20.90 -13.61 -1.11
N LEU A 77 19.58 -13.52 -1.30
CA LEU A 77 18.75 -14.68 -1.58
C LEU A 77 19.12 -15.37 -2.90
N ARG A 78 19.49 -14.61 -3.94
CA ARG A 78 19.94 -15.23 -5.21
C ARG A 78 21.22 -16.05 -5.03
N GLN A 79 22.15 -15.58 -4.21
CA GLN A 79 23.38 -16.33 -3.91
C GLN A 79 23.07 -17.60 -3.11
N SER A 80 22.10 -17.55 -2.18
CA SER A 80 21.71 -18.70 -1.38
C SER A 80 20.86 -19.73 -2.15
N LEU A 81 19.90 -19.26 -2.95
CA LEU A 81 18.93 -20.11 -3.66
C LEU A 81 19.41 -20.58 -5.04
N GLY A 82 20.44 -19.94 -5.60
CA GLY A 82 20.90 -20.18 -6.97
C GLY A 82 19.92 -19.73 -8.07
N ARG A 83 18.76 -19.17 -7.70
CA ARG A 83 17.72 -18.66 -8.61
C ARG A 83 17.26 -17.26 -8.20
N ARG A 84 16.45 -16.62 -9.05
CA ARG A 84 15.82 -15.35 -8.69
C ARG A 84 14.81 -15.58 -7.55
N PRO A 85 14.87 -14.81 -6.45
CA PRO A 85 13.88 -14.91 -5.38
C PRO A 85 12.52 -14.36 -5.82
N SER A 86 11.45 -14.92 -5.26
CA SER A 86 10.07 -14.48 -5.46
C SER A 86 9.79 -13.21 -4.66
N ILE A 87 8.68 -12.53 -4.97
CA ILE A 87 8.20 -11.38 -4.19
C ILE A 87 7.93 -11.79 -2.74
N GLU A 88 7.45 -13.01 -2.52
CA GLU A 88 7.17 -13.52 -1.18
C GLU A 88 8.42 -13.76 -0.37
N GLU A 89 9.46 -14.33 -0.98
CA GLU A 89 10.76 -14.53 -0.35
C GLU A 89 11.41 -13.19 0.00
N LEU A 90 11.28 -12.19 -0.88
CA LEU A 90 11.78 -10.83 -0.63
C LEU A 90 11.01 -10.12 0.48
N ALA A 91 9.68 -10.23 0.50
CA ALA A 91 8.85 -9.66 1.56
C ALA A 91 9.23 -10.25 2.93
N LYS A 92 9.42 -11.59 2.98
CA LYS A 92 9.86 -12.29 4.18
C LYS A 92 11.25 -11.86 4.64
N GLU A 93 12.20 -11.73 3.72
CA GLU A 93 13.59 -11.36 4.03
C GLU A 93 13.72 -9.89 4.46
N THR A 94 12.95 -8.99 3.85
CA THR A 94 13.04 -7.55 4.11
C THR A 94 12.11 -7.06 5.21
N GLY A 95 11.10 -7.87 5.60
CA GLY A 95 10.02 -7.45 6.49
C GLY A 95 9.07 -6.43 5.86
N LEU A 96 9.14 -6.22 4.55
CA LEU A 96 8.29 -5.28 3.81
C LEU A 96 7.03 -5.97 3.30
N ALA A 97 5.93 -5.20 3.19
CA ALA A 97 4.71 -5.68 2.56
C ALA A 97 4.93 -5.95 1.05
N PHE A 98 4.17 -6.90 0.48
CA PHE A 98 4.31 -7.28 -0.93
C PHE A 98 4.14 -6.10 -1.90
N GLY A 99 3.19 -5.20 -1.62
CA GLY A 99 2.96 -3.99 -2.41
C GLY A 99 4.19 -3.06 -2.42
N VAL A 100 4.86 -2.92 -1.28
CA VAL A 100 6.09 -2.14 -1.14
C VAL A 100 7.25 -2.76 -1.90
N VAL A 101 7.40 -4.09 -1.84
CA VAL A 101 8.42 -4.82 -2.62
C VAL A 101 8.17 -4.65 -4.13
N ARG A 102 6.91 -4.76 -4.58
CA ARG A 102 6.54 -4.59 -5.99
C ARG A 102 6.77 -3.15 -6.46
N ALA A 103 6.40 -2.16 -5.66
CA ALA A 103 6.63 -0.74 -5.96
C ALA A 103 8.14 -0.43 -6.03
N ALA A 104 8.93 -0.95 -5.09
CA ALA A 104 10.38 -0.81 -5.10
C ALA A 104 11.01 -1.43 -6.37
N LEU A 105 10.64 -2.65 -6.73
CA LEU A 105 11.15 -3.29 -7.95
C LEU A 105 10.73 -2.54 -9.23
N SER A 106 9.53 -1.96 -9.24
CA SER A 106 9.04 -1.16 -10.37
C SER A 106 9.86 0.12 -10.54
N LEU A 107 10.21 0.82 -9.45
CA LEU A 107 11.15 1.95 -9.46
C LEU A 107 12.51 1.55 -10.04
N GLY A 108 13.07 0.41 -9.61
CA GLY A 108 14.33 -0.10 -10.14
C GLY A 108 14.30 -0.43 -11.64
N SER A 109 13.15 -0.89 -12.15
CA SER A 109 12.97 -1.18 -13.58
C SER A 109 12.87 0.08 -14.46
N VAL A 110 12.41 1.19 -13.91
CA VAL A 110 12.29 2.47 -14.62
C VAL A 110 13.62 3.22 -14.63
N MET A 111 14.38 3.17 -13.51
CA MET A 111 15.67 3.85 -13.36
C MET A 111 16.86 3.10 -13.98
N GLY A 112 16.68 1.82 -14.33
CA GLY A 112 17.72 0.97 -14.92
C GLY A 112 17.79 0.98 -16.45
N ARG A 113 17.12 1.95 -17.12
CA ARG A 113 17.25 2.19 -18.57
C ARG A 113 18.21 3.32 -18.87
#